data_AF-A0AAD1WE97-F1
#
_entry.id   AF-A0AAD1WE97-F1
#
_cell.length_a   1.000
_cell.length_b   1.000
_cell.length_c   1.000
_cell.angle_alpha   90.00
_cell.angle_beta   90.00
_cell.angle_gamma   90.00
#
_symmetry.space_group_name_H-M   'P 1'
#
loop_
_entity.id
_entity.type
_entity.pdbx_description
1 polymer ?
#
loop_
_entity_poly.entity_id
_entity_poly.type
_entity_poly.pdbx_seq_one_letter_code
_entity_poly.pdbx_strand_id
1 'polypeptide(L)'
;MSDGLSDQESASSKYSDAPITERSLHKMLQELRATITADFQRIDEDLRKEITNIGDRTSHLENKSEELCAAHNEVVDKLKKLSEEKDMLKMKLADLEDRSRRQNVRFRGIPDDVSQDALPAYILSICKSLVPDLPDSAWAYDRMHRLPRPARLSNEVPRD
;
A
#
# COMPACT_ATOMS: atom_id res chain seq x y z
N MET A 1 11.91 40.91 -47.77
CA MET A 1 13.35 40.54 -47.79
C MET A 1 13.41 39.28 -48.65
N SER A 2 13.31 39.42 -49.97
CA SER A 2 14.28 39.99 -50.92
C SER A 2 15.50 39.11 -51.09
N ASP A 3 15.73 38.78 -52.36
CA ASP A 3 16.99 38.40 -53.02
C ASP A 3 17.57 37.04 -52.61
N GLY A 4 17.83 36.11 -53.52
CA GLY A 4 18.32 36.30 -54.89
C GLY A 4 19.76 35.78 -54.95
N LEU A 5 20.12 35.16 -56.08
CA LEU A 5 21.44 34.62 -56.45
C LEU A 5 21.73 33.20 -55.90
N SER A 6 22.32 32.29 -56.65
CA SER A 6 22.73 32.27 -58.06
C SER A 6 23.10 30.84 -58.40
N ASP A 7 23.03 30.54 -59.69
CA ASP A 7 23.73 29.47 -60.38
C ASP A 7 25.08 29.08 -59.75
N GLN A 8 25.30 27.78 -59.59
CA GLN A 8 26.61 27.18 -59.83
C GLN A 8 26.47 25.69 -60.19
N GLU A 9 26.53 25.46 -61.50
CA GLU A 9 27.34 24.44 -62.17
C GLU A 9 27.35 23.03 -61.59
N SER A 10 26.45 22.21 -62.14
CA SER A 10 26.81 21.02 -62.92
C SER A 10 28.28 20.54 -62.82
N ALA A 11 28.60 19.83 -61.73
CA ALA A 11 29.73 18.91 -61.73
C ALA A 11 29.39 17.72 -62.64
N SER A 12 29.61 17.92 -63.94
CA SER A 12 29.54 16.93 -65.00
C SER A 12 30.34 15.70 -64.59
N SER A 13 29.61 14.63 -64.30
CA SER A 13 30.15 13.31 -64.02
C SER A 13 30.96 12.83 -65.23
N LYS A 14 32.28 12.79 -65.07
CA LYS A 14 33.20 12.16 -66.00
C LYS A 14 32.99 10.64 -65.95
N TYR A 15 31.94 10.14 -66.59
CA TYR A 15 31.86 8.72 -66.92
C TYR A 15 32.82 8.47 -68.08
N SER A 16 34.00 7.97 -67.71
CA SER A 16 35.01 7.42 -68.62
C SER A 16 34.36 6.32 -69.48
N ASP A 17 34.15 6.60 -70.76
CA ASP A 17 33.60 5.68 -71.78
C ASP A 17 34.62 4.60 -72.23
N ALA A 18 35.57 4.26 -71.34
CA ALA A 18 36.54 3.20 -71.56
C ALA A 18 35.87 1.84 -71.33
N PRO A 19 36.07 0.83 -72.19
CA PRO A 19 35.48 -0.48 -72.01
C PRO A 19 35.93 -1.07 -70.66
N ILE A 20 34.96 -1.42 -69.83
CA ILE A 20 35.19 -2.12 -68.56
C ILE A 20 35.96 -3.39 -68.88
N THR A 21 37.22 -3.43 -68.49
CA THR A 21 38.05 -4.62 -68.69
C THR A 21 37.63 -5.68 -67.68
N GLU A 22 37.67 -6.95 -68.07
CA GLU A 22 37.38 -8.11 -67.21
C GLU A 22 38.10 -8.02 -65.86
N ARG A 23 39.35 -7.55 -65.88
CA ARG A 23 40.17 -7.31 -64.68
C ARG A 23 39.58 -6.26 -63.73
N SER A 24 38.97 -5.19 -64.25
CA SER A 24 38.31 -4.17 -63.43
C SER A 24 37.02 -4.69 -62.79
N LEU A 25 36.26 -5.50 -63.52
CA LEU A 25 35.04 -6.12 -63.01
C LEU A 25 35.35 -7.16 -61.92
N HIS A 26 36.41 -7.95 -62.11
CA HIS A 26 36.89 -8.90 -61.11
C HIS A 26 37.34 -8.20 -59.81
N LYS A 27 38.01 -7.04 -59.95
CA LYS A 27 38.41 -6.21 -58.81
C LYS A 27 37.21 -5.65 -58.05
N MET A 28 36.22 -5.10 -58.76
CA MET A 28 34.99 -4.60 -58.13
C MET A 28 34.20 -5.71 -57.41
N LEU A 29 34.14 -6.92 -57.98
CA LEU A 29 33.50 -8.07 -57.33
C LEU A 29 34.26 -8.53 -56.07
N GLN A 30 35.59 -8.51 -56.11
CA GLN A 30 36.41 -8.80 -54.92
C GLN A 30 36.22 -7.76 -53.82
N GLU A 31 36.21 -6.48 -54.17
CA GLU A 31 35.96 -5.38 -53.24
C GLU A 31 34.56 -5.49 -52.62
N LEU A 32 33.53 -5.72 -53.44
CA LEU A 32 32.16 -5.92 -52.95
C LEU A 32 32.07 -7.12 -51.99
N ARG A 33 32.70 -8.25 -52.34
CA ARG A 33 32.73 -9.44 -51.47
C ARG A 33 33.45 -9.14 -50.15
N ALA A 34 34.56 -8.41 -50.19
CA ALA A 34 35.29 -8.00 -48.99
C ALA A 34 34.42 -7.11 -48.09
N THR A 35 33.75 -6.11 -48.66
CA THR A 35 32.83 -5.22 -47.92
C THR A 35 31.67 -5.99 -47.30
N ILE A 36 30.99 -6.85 -48.06
CA ILE A 36 29.90 -7.68 -47.54
C ILE A 36 30.38 -8.57 -46.39
N THR A 37 31.56 -9.17 -46.52
CA THR A 37 32.12 -10.03 -45.45
C THR A 37 32.42 -9.22 -44.20
N ALA A 38 32.99 -8.01 -44.35
CA ALA A 38 33.26 -7.12 -43.23
C ALA A 38 31.97 -6.63 -42.54
N ASP A 39 30.95 -6.28 -43.32
CA ASP A 39 29.63 -5.88 -42.78
C ASP A 39 28.97 -7.02 -42.01
N PHE A 40 29.00 -8.25 -42.54
CA PHE A 40 28.48 -9.42 -41.84
C PHE A 40 29.24 -9.71 -40.54
N GLN A 41 30.56 -9.57 -40.53
CA GLN A 41 31.37 -9.73 -39.32
C GLN A 41 30.98 -8.70 -38.26
N ARG A 42 30.83 -7.43 -38.65
CA ARG A 42 30.39 -6.37 -37.73
C ARG A 42 29.00 -6.64 -37.17
N ILE A 43 28.05 -7.05 -38.01
CA ILE A 43 26.70 -7.40 -37.58
C ILE A 43 26.73 -8.59 -36.61
N ASP A 44 27.52 -9.63 -36.88
CA ASP A 44 27.64 -10.79 -35.99
C ASP A 44 28.22 -10.38 -34.63
N GLU A 45 29.23 -9.52 -34.60
CA GLU A 45 29.80 -8.98 -33.36
C GLU A 45 28.79 -8.15 -32.57
N ASP A 46 28.04 -7.28 -33.24
CA ASP A 46 27.05 -6.43 -32.60
C ASP A 46 25.87 -7.25 -32.06
N LEU A 47 25.39 -8.25 -32.82
CA LEU A 47 24.36 -9.17 -32.36
C LEU A 47 24.82 -9.98 -31.14
N ARG A 48 26.06 -10.47 -31.13
CA ARG A 48 26.62 -11.18 -29.97
C ARG A 48 26.65 -10.28 -28.74
N LYS A 49 27.09 -9.02 -28.88
CA LYS A 49 27.11 -8.05 -27.78
C LYS A 49 25.71 -7.79 -27.24
N GLU A 50 24.74 -7.57 -28.12
CA GLU A 50 23.34 -7.35 -27.71
C GLU A 50 22.74 -8.58 -27.03
N ILE A 51 23.01 -9.79 -27.55
CA ILE A 51 22.57 -11.04 -26.92
C ILE A 51 23.16 -11.18 -25.51
N THR A 52 24.46 -10.92 -25.34
CA THR A 52 25.10 -10.97 -24.01
C THR A 52 24.50 -9.92 -23.07
N ASN A 53 24.32 -8.69 -23.53
CA ASN A 53 23.71 -7.61 -22.75
C ASN A 53 22.28 -7.96 -22.30
N ILE A 54 21.46 -8.50 -23.21
CA ILE A 54 20.11 -8.98 -22.89
C ILE A 54 20.18 -10.11 -21.87
N GLY A 55 21.12 -11.04 -22.01
CA GLY A 55 21.37 -12.11 -21.04
C GLY A 55 21.66 -11.55 -19.64
N ASP A 56 22.61 -10.64 -19.52
CA ASP A 56 23.00 -10.03 -18.25
C ASP A 56 21.84 -9.27 -17.60
N ARG A 57 21.09 -8.50 -18.39
CA ARG A 57 19.90 -7.77 -17.92
C ARG A 57 18.80 -8.71 -17.45
N THR A 58 18.60 -9.82 -18.16
CA THR A 58 17.59 -10.82 -17.81
C THR A 58 17.96 -11.50 -16.49
N SER A 59 19.20 -11.96 -16.34
CA SER A 59 19.69 -12.54 -15.09
C SER A 59 19.63 -11.56 -13.92
N HIS A 60 19.91 -10.26 -14.15
CA HIS A 60 19.76 -9.25 -13.11
C HIS A 60 18.31 -9.08 -12.66
N LEU A 61 17.36 -9.07 -13.61
CA LEU A 61 15.93 -8.94 -13.30
C LEU A 61 15.40 -10.18 -12.59
N GLU A 62 15.84 -11.38 -12.97
CA GLU A 62 15.48 -12.63 -12.31
C GLU A 62 15.92 -12.63 -10.84
N ASN A 63 17.20 -12.33 -10.57
CA ASN A 63 17.71 -12.23 -9.20
C ASN A 63 16.93 -11.20 -8.38
N LYS A 64 16.65 -10.04 -8.95
CA LYS A 64 15.90 -8.98 -8.26
C LYS A 64 14.45 -9.38 -8.00
N SER A 65 13.85 -10.16 -8.90
CA SER A 65 12.51 -10.72 -8.72
C SER A 65 12.50 -11.73 -7.56
N GLU A 66 13.53 -12.57 -7.44
CA GLU A 66 13.65 -13.52 -6.32
C GLU A 66 13.79 -12.79 -4.98
N GLU A 67 14.63 -11.76 -4.91
CA GLU A 67 14.80 -10.92 -3.72
C GLU A 67 13.47 -10.24 -3.32
N LEU A 68 12.73 -9.69 -4.28
CA LEU A 68 11.43 -9.08 -4.04
C LEU A 68 10.39 -10.09 -3.54
N CYS A 69 10.35 -11.29 -4.11
CA CYS A 69 9.48 -12.37 -3.65
C CYS A 69 9.79 -12.77 -2.20
N ALA A 70 11.08 -12.90 -1.85
CA ALA A 70 11.50 -13.22 -0.50
C ALA A 70 11.09 -12.12 0.50
N ALA A 71 11.38 -10.86 0.18
CA ALA A 71 11.01 -9.72 1.01
C ALA A 71 9.48 -9.60 1.18
N HIS A 72 8.74 -9.82 0.09
CA HIS A 72 7.28 -9.81 0.12
C HIS A 72 6.72 -10.88 1.07
N ASN A 73 7.22 -12.11 0.98
CA ASN A 73 6.77 -13.20 1.86
C ASN A 73 7.07 -12.89 3.34
N GLU A 74 8.24 -12.32 3.64
CA GLU A 74 8.57 -11.89 5.01
C GLU A 74 7.60 -10.83 5.54
N VAL A 75 7.22 -9.85 4.71
CA VAL A 75 6.25 -8.81 5.08
C VAL A 75 4.87 -9.43 5.32
N VAL A 76 4.42 -10.33 4.46
CA VAL A 76 3.14 -11.03 4.61
C VAL A 76 3.08 -11.80 5.93
N ASP A 77 4.15 -12.53 6.27
CA ASP A 77 4.23 -13.29 7.52
C ASP A 77 4.19 -12.38 8.75
N LYS A 78 4.93 -11.26 8.71
CA LYS A 78 4.90 -10.24 9.78
C LYS A 78 3.52 -9.64 9.95
N LEU A 79 2.83 -9.33 8.85
CA LEU A 79 1.49 -8.75 8.88
C LEU A 79 0.48 -9.72 9.48
N LYS A 80 0.57 -11.01 9.11
CA LYS A 80 -0.27 -12.06 9.68
C LYS A 80 -0.10 -12.17 11.20
N LYS A 81 1.15 -12.25 11.69
CA LYS A 81 1.46 -12.29 13.12
C LYS A 81 0.91 -11.06 13.86
N LEU A 82 1.13 -9.87 13.32
CA LEU A 82 0.61 -8.63 13.90
C LEU A 82 -0.92 -8.62 13.96
N SER A 83 -1.60 -9.15 12.94
CA SER A 83 -3.06 -9.24 12.97
C SER A 83 -3.55 -10.17 14.07
N GLU A 84 -2.92 -11.35 14.22
CA GLU A 84 -3.24 -12.33 15.27
C GLU A 84 -3.01 -11.73 16.67
N GLU A 85 -1.89 -11.05 16.89
CA GLU A 85 -1.59 -10.36 18.15
C GLU A 85 -2.61 -9.26 18.45
N LYS A 86 -2.97 -8.45 17.46
CA LYS A 86 -3.98 -7.40 17.57
C LYS A 86 -5.35 -7.99 17.95
N ASP A 87 -5.76 -9.12 17.37
CA ASP A 87 -7.03 -9.76 17.70
C ASP A 87 -7.00 -10.35 19.12
N MET A 88 -5.90 -10.99 19.51
CA MET A 88 -5.70 -11.48 20.87
C MET A 88 -5.74 -10.36 21.91
N LEU A 89 -5.09 -9.22 21.64
CA LEU A 89 -5.12 -8.06 22.52
C LEU A 89 -6.53 -7.47 22.64
N LYS A 90 -7.28 -7.39 21.53
CA LYS A 90 -8.68 -6.94 21.56
C LYS A 90 -9.55 -7.84 22.44
N MET A 91 -9.39 -9.16 22.33
CA MET A 91 -10.12 -10.11 23.18
C MET A 91 -9.76 -9.94 24.66
N LYS A 92 -8.48 -9.80 24.98
CA LYS A 92 -8.04 -9.55 26.37
C LYS A 92 -8.58 -8.24 26.91
N LEU A 93 -8.56 -7.19 26.11
CA LEU A 93 -9.08 -5.88 26.51
C LEU A 93 -10.59 -5.95 26.77
N ALA A 94 -11.35 -6.63 25.90
CA ALA A 94 -12.78 -6.85 26.12
C ALA A 94 -13.06 -7.61 27.43
N ASP A 95 -12.33 -8.69 27.72
CA ASP A 95 -12.49 -9.43 28.99
C ASP A 95 -12.13 -8.59 30.22
N LEU A 96 -11.07 -7.77 30.13
CA LEU A 96 -10.70 -6.85 31.21
C LEU A 96 -11.75 -5.75 31.43
N GLU A 97 -12.29 -5.18 30.35
CA GLU A 97 -13.38 -4.19 30.44
C GLU A 97 -14.64 -4.80 31.03
N ASP A 98 -15.01 -6.01 30.61
CA ASP A 98 -16.15 -6.73 31.17
C ASP A 98 -15.94 -7.01 32.65
N ARG A 99 -14.78 -7.54 33.05
CA ARG A 99 -14.44 -7.79 34.47
C ARG A 99 -14.51 -6.52 35.30
N SER A 100 -13.99 -5.41 34.78
CA SER A 100 -14.03 -4.10 35.44
C SER A 100 -15.46 -3.59 35.63
N ARG A 101 -16.38 -3.93 34.71
CA ARG A 101 -17.78 -3.48 34.73
C ARG A 101 -18.76 -4.47 35.33
N ARG A 102 -18.35 -5.70 35.70
CA ARG A 102 -19.24 -6.76 36.22
C ARG A 102 -20.09 -6.35 37.42
N GLN A 103 -19.58 -5.46 38.26
CA GLN A 103 -20.27 -4.99 39.46
C GLN A 103 -21.05 -3.68 39.22
N ASN A 104 -20.99 -3.13 38.01
CA ASN A 104 -21.69 -1.89 37.67
C ASN A 104 -23.13 -2.19 37.25
N VAL A 105 -24.08 -1.67 38.01
CA VAL A 105 -25.51 -1.73 37.69
C VAL A 105 -25.93 -0.38 37.09
N ARG A 106 -26.69 -0.40 35.99
CA ARG A 106 -27.25 0.81 35.38
C ARG A 106 -28.74 0.91 35.69
N PHE A 107 -29.15 2.05 36.21
CA PHE A 107 -30.55 2.35 36.54
C PHE A 107 -31.11 3.34 35.52
N ARG A 108 -32.05 2.89 34.71
CA ARG A 108 -32.70 3.73 33.69
C ARG A 108 -33.99 4.34 34.20
N GLY A 109 -34.36 5.49 33.65
CA GLY A 109 -35.62 6.18 33.97
C GLY A 109 -35.61 6.93 35.30
N ILE A 110 -34.42 7.20 35.86
CA ILE A 110 -34.28 8.00 37.07
C ILE A 110 -34.50 9.48 36.72
N PRO A 111 -35.55 10.12 37.26
CA PRO A 111 -35.87 11.52 36.98
C PRO A 111 -34.65 12.44 37.15
N ASP A 112 -34.43 13.38 36.23
CA ASP A 112 -33.23 14.25 36.21
C ASP A 112 -33.27 15.35 37.29
N ASP A 113 -34.43 15.60 37.90
CA ASP A 113 -34.64 16.50 39.04
C ASP A 113 -34.02 15.96 40.33
N VAL A 114 -33.80 14.64 40.44
CA VAL A 114 -33.02 14.05 41.53
C VAL A 114 -31.56 14.47 41.38
N SER A 115 -31.09 15.31 42.30
CA SER A 115 -29.72 15.80 42.31
C SER A 115 -28.70 14.68 42.52
N GLN A 116 -27.46 14.92 42.10
CA GLN A 116 -26.37 13.96 42.23
C GLN A 116 -26.12 13.55 43.70
N ASP A 117 -26.33 14.47 44.65
CA ASP A 117 -26.15 14.22 46.09
C ASP A 117 -27.32 13.41 46.68
N ALA A 118 -28.53 13.56 46.14
CA ALA A 118 -29.72 12.82 46.57
C ALA A 118 -29.84 11.43 45.90
N LEU A 119 -29.08 11.19 44.84
CA LEU A 119 -29.15 9.99 44.02
C LEU A 119 -28.92 8.68 44.82
N PRO A 120 -27.93 8.56 45.73
CA PRO A 120 -27.74 7.34 46.52
C PRO A 120 -28.95 6.99 47.37
N ALA A 121 -29.52 7.97 48.07
CA ALA A 121 -30.70 7.75 48.90
C ALA A 121 -31.91 7.31 48.08
N TYR A 122 -32.12 7.95 46.93
CA TYR A 122 -33.20 7.63 46.00
C TYR A 122 -33.07 6.19 45.47
N ILE A 123 -31.91 5.80 44.93
CA ILE A 123 -31.70 4.44 44.41
C ILE A 123 -31.81 3.39 45.52
N LEU A 124 -31.26 3.65 46.70
CA LEU A 124 -31.39 2.71 47.83
C LEU A 124 -32.85 2.51 48.24
N SER A 125 -33.69 3.56 48.21
CA SER A 125 -35.13 3.41 48.49
C SER A 125 -35.82 2.50 47.48
N ILE A 126 -35.47 2.60 46.18
CA ILE A 126 -35.98 1.71 45.13
C ILE A 126 -35.50 0.28 45.39
N CYS A 127 -34.21 0.08 45.63
CA CYS A 127 -33.65 -1.25 45.89
C CYS A 127 -34.29 -1.93 47.11
N LYS A 128 -34.46 -1.20 48.23
CA LYS A 128 -35.13 -1.71 49.44
C LYS A 128 -36.60 -2.05 49.21
N SER A 129 -37.29 -1.31 48.33
CA SER A 129 -38.66 -1.63 47.94
C SER A 129 -38.76 -2.92 47.10
N LEU A 130 -37.74 -3.21 46.29
CA LEU A 130 -37.70 -4.39 45.43
C LEU A 130 -37.23 -5.65 46.16
N VAL A 131 -36.31 -5.52 47.12
CA VAL A 131 -35.76 -6.63 47.90
C VAL A 131 -35.79 -6.27 49.40
N PRO A 132 -36.96 -6.35 50.04
CA PRO A 132 -37.14 -5.90 51.44
C PRO A 132 -36.45 -6.82 52.46
N ASP A 133 -36.21 -8.09 52.10
CA ASP A 133 -35.62 -9.09 53.01
C ASP A 133 -34.11 -8.93 53.19
N LEU A 134 -33.47 -8.04 52.41
CA LEU A 134 -32.03 -7.85 52.46
C LEU A 134 -31.67 -6.82 53.57
N PRO A 135 -30.78 -7.17 54.51
CA PRO A 135 -30.46 -6.29 55.64
C PRO A 135 -29.76 -5.00 55.17
N ASP A 136 -29.95 -3.92 55.93
CA ASP A 136 -29.38 -2.60 55.62
C ASP A 136 -27.84 -2.63 55.45
N SER A 137 -27.16 -3.49 56.20
CA SER A 137 -25.71 -3.68 56.12
C SER A 137 -25.22 -4.35 54.83
N ALA A 138 -26.10 -4.99 54.06
CA ALA A 138 -25.75 -5.64 52.80
C ALA A 138 -25.72 -4.65 51.63
N TRP A 139 -26.34 -3.47 51.77
CA TRP A 139 -26.34 -2.43 50.75
C TRP A 139 -25.04 -1.63 50.82
N ALA A 140 -24.04 -2.06 50.07
CA ALA A 140 -22.78 -1.33 49.89
C ALA A 140 -22.62 -0.89 48.44
N TYR A 141 -22.12 0.33 48.23
CA TYR A 141 -21.73 0.83 46.92
C TYR A 141 -20.42 1.62 47.04
N ASP A 142 -19.61 1.59 45.99
CA ASP A 142 -18.37 2.38 45.92
C ASP A 142 -18.64 3.78 45.33
N ARG A 143 -19.29 3.82 44.15
CA ARG A 143 -19.61 5.06 43.45
C ARG A 143 -20.98 5.00 42.80
N MET A 144 -21.73 6.09 42.91
CA MET A 144 -22.99 6.27 42.20
C MET A 144 -22.99 7.63 41.50
N HIS A 145 -23.18 7.64 40.19
CA HIS A 145 -23.16 8.85 39.39
C HIS A 145 -24.00 8.67 38.13
N ARG A 146 -24.48 9.79 37.59
CA ARG A 146 -25.15 9.82 36.29
C ARG A 146 -24.12 9.72 35.16
N LEU A 147 -24.49 9.06 34.05
CA LEU A 147 -23.65 9.06 32.87
C LEU A 147 -23.65 10.46 32.21
N PRO A 148 -22.56 10.83 31.51
CA PRO A 148 -22.54 12.02 30.67
C PRO A 148 -23.68 11.98 29.64
N ARG A 149 -24.35 13.11 29.41
CA ARG A 149 -25.45 13.18 28.43
C ARG A 149 -24.87 12.90 27.02
N PRO A 150 -25.37 11.88 26.30
CA PRO A 150 -24.97 11.68 24.91
C PRO A 150 -25.36 12.90 24.08
N ALA A 151 -24.50 13.36 23.18
CA ALA A 151 -24.74 14.55 22.36
C ALA A 151 -26.01 14.48 21.49
N ARG A 152 -26.58 13.28 21.31
CA ARG A 152 -27.77 13.01 20.48
C ARG A 152 -29.07 12.93 21.27
N LEU A 153 -29.02 12.97 22.61
CA LEU A 153 -30.21 12.82 23.45
C LEU A 153 -30.81 14.20 23.78
N SER A 154 -32.12 14.37 23.57
CA SER A 154 -32.81 15.61 23.93
C SER A 154 -32.81 15.83 25.44
N ASN A 155 -32.96 17.09 25.88
CA ASN A 155 -32.97 17.44 27.31
C ASN A 155 -34.17 16.89 28.09
N GLU A 156 -35.22 16.45 27.38
CA GLU A 156 -36.45 15.93 27.96
C GLU A 156 -36.34 14.47 28.38
N VAL A 157 -35.38 13.71 27.81
CA VAL A 157 -35.14 12.32 28.17
C VAL A 157 -34.14 12.25 29.32
N PRO A 158 -34.46 11.56 30.44
CA PRO A 158 -33.54 11.38 31.54
C PRO A 158 -32.25 10.68 31.10
N ARG A 159 -31.13 11.02 31.75
CA ARG A 159 -29.86 10.32 31.54
C ARG A 159 -29.93 8.90 32.09
N ASP A 160 -29.33 7.98 31.33
CA ASP A 160 -29.04 6.60 31.75
C ASP A 160 -27.97 6.54 32.87
#